data_AF-A0A7S2NQB2-F1
#
_entry.id   AF-A0A7S2NQB2-F1
#
_cell.length_a   1.000
_cell.length_b   1.000
_cell.length_c   1.000
_cell.angle_alpha   90.00
_cell.angle_beta   90.00
_cell.angle_gamma   90.00
#
_symmetry.space_group_name_H-M   'P 1'
#
loop_
_entity.id
_entity.type
_entity.pdbx_description
1 polymer ?
#
loop_
_entity_poly.entity_id
_entity_poly.type
_entity_poly.pdbx_seq_one_letter_code
_entity_poly.pdbx_strand_id
1 'polypeptide(L)'
;GVIEISGIVLCFIDIFHPKHKPWCAWLVGQPALSAFNDTMRGVFYLMYMGVRAFYFPYVMATSVIPDYLAVVNLPMSNPLYTKRQQLSTAALAFCPIVGCLFALLQIYWAVLLTRSVAKLLLGEPKKGKKK
;
A
#
# COMPACT_ATOMS: atom_id res chain seq x y z
N GLY A 1 1.95 -4.96 11.48
CA GLY A 1 2.98 -4.13 10.80
C GLY A 1 2.44 -2.77 10.43
N VAL A 2 3.31 -1.74 10.34
CA VAL A 2 2.92 -0.33 10.12
C VAL A 2 2.00 -0.14 8.89
N ILE A 3 2.14 -0.98 7.87
CA ILE A 3 1.27 -1.00 6.68
C ILE A 3 -0.21 -1.34 6.97
N GLU A 4 -0.53 -1.98 8.09
CA GLU A 4 -1.90 -2.31 8.50
C GLU A 4 -2.67 -1.10 9.03
N ILE A 5 -1.98 -0.03 9.44
CA ILE A 5 -2.62 1.15 10.02
C ILE A 5 -3.56 1.82 9.01
N SER A 6 -3.15 1.90 7.74
CA SER A 6 -4.05 2.37 6.68
C SER A 6 -5.17 1.37 6.34
N GLY A 7 -5.05 0.10 6.76
CA GLY A 7 -6.09 -0.92 6.59
C GLY A 7 -7.30 -0.69 7.49
N ILE A 8 -7.10 -0.12 8.69
CA ILE A 8 -8.19 0.22 9.60
C ILE A 8 -9.14 1.24 8.93
N VAL A 9 -8.59 2.26 8.28
CA VAL A 9 -9.39 3.27 7.55
C VAL A 9 -10.09 2.67 6.34
N LEU A 10 -9.47 1.69 5.67
CA LEU A 10 -10.08 0.96 4.56
C LEU A 10 -11.34 0.20 4.97
N CYS A 11 -11.37 -0.39 6.17
CA CYS A 11 -12.57 -1.08 6.68
C CYS A 11 -13.79 -0.15 6.76
N PHE A 12 -13.60 1.11 7.15
CA PHE A 12 -14.68 2.10 7.16
C PHE A 12 -15.15 2.47 5.75
N ILE A 13 -14.21 2.60 4.80
CA ILE A 13 -14.54 2.90 3.40
C ILE A 13 -15.29 1.74 2.74
N ASP A 14 -14.94 0.49 3.08
CA ASP A 14 -15.57 -0.71 2.52
C ASP A 14 -17.06 -0.81 2.89
N ILE A 15 -17.44 -0.40 4.11
CA ILE A 15 -18.85 -0.33 4.53
C ILE A 15 -19.66 0.60 3.61
N PHE A 16 -19.05 1.68 3.13
CA PHE A 16 -19.68 2.66 2.24
C PHE A 16 -19.22 2.50 0.77
N HIS A 17 -18.78 1.30 0.39
CA HIS A 17 -18.31 1.07 -0.97
C HIS A 17 -19.47 1.16 -1.98
N PRO A 18 -19.29 1.79 -3.17
CA PRO A 18 -20.33 1.95 -4.21
C PRO A 18 -20.95 0.63 -4.72
N LYS A 19 -20.36 -0.50 -4.34
CA LYS A 19 -20.88 -1.85 -4.62
C LYS A 19 -22.21 -2.10 -3.90
N HIS A 20 -22.43 -1.48 -2.75
CA HIS A 20 -23.65 -1.60 -1.95
C HIS A 20 -24.70 -0.57 -2.39
N LYS A 21 -25.25 -0.74 -3.60
CA LYS A 21 -26.19 0.23 -4.22
C LYS A 21 -27.35 0.68 -3.31
N PRO A 22 -28.05 -0.22 -2.58
CA PRO A 22 -29.15 0.18 -1.69
C PRO A 22 -28.66 1.05 -0.52
N TRP A 23 -27.48 0.73 0.00
CA TRP A 23 -26.84 1.46 1.09
C TRP A 23 -26.38 2.85 0.65
N CYS A 24 -25.78 2.96 -0.54
CA CYS A 24 -25.39 4.24 -1.12
C CYS A 24 -26.60 5.14 -1.40
N ALA A 25 -27.72 4.57 -1.88
CA ALA A 25 -28.95 5.34 -2.10
C ALA A 25 -29.52 5.91 -0.79
N TRP A 26 -29.46 5.14 0.30
CA TRP A 26 -29.81 5.61 1.64
C TRP A 26 -28.85 6.69 2.15
N LEU A 27 -27.55 6.56 1.87
CA LEU A 27 -26.51 7.51 2.30
C LEU A 27 -26.71 8.92 1.73
N VAL A 28 -27.31 9.03 0.53
CA VAL A 28 -27.67 10.34 -0.07
C VAL A 28 -28.62 11.13 0.82
N GLY A 29 -29.48 10.45 1.59
CA GLY A 29 -30.37 11.09 2.56
C GLY A 29 -29.70 11.51 3.87
N GLN A 30 -28.41 11.20 4.06
CA GLN A 30 -27.67 11.41 5.31
C GLN A 30 -26.40 12.23 5.05
N PRO A 31 -26.50 13.58 4.99
CA PRO A 31 -25.39 14.44 4.58
C PRO A 31 -24.17 14.35 5.50
N ALA A 32 -24.39 14.20 6.81
CA ALA A 32 -23.30 14.04 7.79
C ALA A 32 -22.50 12.75 7.58
N LEU A 33 -23.18 11.61 7.31
CA LEU A 33 -22.51 10.34 7.05
C LEU A 33 -21.80 10.32 5.70
N SER A 34 -22.37 10.99 4.69
CA SER A 34 -21.71 11.15 3.39
C SER A 34 -20.40 11.94 3.52
N ALA A 35 -20.44 13.08 4.22
CA ALA A 35 -19.25 13.90 4.47
C ALA A 35 -18.18 13.14 5.29
N PHE A 36 -18.60 12.34 6.27
CA PHE A 36 -17.71 11.48 7.03
C PHE A 36 -17.02 10.44 6.14
N ASN A 37 -17.77 9.73 5.29
CA ASN A 37 -17.21 8.75 4.36
C ASN A 37 -16.20 9.39 3.37
N ASP A 38 -16.50 10.57 2.84
CA ASP A 38 -15.58 11.28 1.94
C ASP A 38 -14.30 11.72 2.68
N THR A 39 -14.44 12.17 3.93
CA THR A 39 -13.30 12.48 4.80
C THR A 39 -12.44 11.26 5.05
N MET A 40 -13.05 10.11 5.36
CA MET A 40 -12.31 8.85 5.57
C MET A 40 -11.58 8.39 4.31
N ARG A 41 -12.16 8.60 3.12
CA ARG A 41 -11.49 8.33 1.83
C ARG A 41 -10.26 9.22 1.64
N GLY A 42 -10.36 10.50 1.99
CA GLY A 42 -9.21 11.42 1.99
C GLY A 42 -8.12 11.02 2.98
N VAL A 43 -8.50 10.68 4.22
CA VAL A 43 -7.58 10.21 5.26
C VAL A 43 -6.87 8.93 4.83
N PHE A 44 -7.61 7.96 4.28
CA PHE A 44 -7.03 6.74 3.74
C PHE A 44 -6.01 7.03 2.65
N TYR A 45 -6.34 7.91 1.70
CA TYR A 45 -5.41 8.29 0.64
C TYR A 45 -4.10 8.85 1.20
N LEU A 46 -4.18 9.78 2.16
CA LEU A 46 -3.00 10.37 2.79
C LEU A 46 -2.16 9.33 3.54
N MET A 47 -2.81 8.46 4.33
CA MET A 47 -2.14 7.40 5.07
C MET A 47 -1.53 6.35 4.14
N TYR A 48 -2.23 6.00 3.05
CA TYR A 48 -1.74 5.08 2.05
C TYR A 48 -0.47 5.64 1.39
N MET A 49 -0.50 6.90 0.97
CA MET A 49 0.66 7.56 0.38
C MET A 49 1.85 7.59 1.35
N GLY A 50 1.64 8.13 2.56
CA GLY A 50 2.71 8.26 3.54
C GLY A 50 3.31 6.91 3.94
N VAL A 51 2.48 5.95 4.34
CA VAL A 51 2.95 4.69 4.94
C VAL A 51 3.29 3.65 3.89
N ARG A 52 2.44 3.43 2.89
CA ARG A 52 2.60 2.32 1.94
C ARG A 52 3.35 2.71 0.68
N ALA A 53 3.10 3.91 0.14
CA ALA A 53 3.74 4.34 -1.12
C ALA A 53 5.14 4.91 -0.90
N PHE A 54 5.41 5.54 0.26
CA PHE A 54 6.72 6.16 0.54
C PHE A 54 7.51 5.43 1.63
N TYR A 55 6.95 5.31 2.85
CA TYR A 55 7.69 4.75 3.98
C TYR A 55 8.07 3.28 3.77
N PHE A 56 7.16 2.45 3.25
CA PHE A 56 7.46 1.03 3.03
C PHE A 56 8.60 0.79 2.01
N PRO A 57 8.58 1.39 0.79
CA PRO A 57 9.74 1.32 -0.12
C PRO A 57 11.03 1.87 0.48
N TYR A 58 10.94 2.96 1.27
CA TYR A 58 12.09 3.52 1.98
C TYR A 58 12.72 2.50 2.96
N VAL A 59 11.92 1.84 3.80
CA VAL A 59 12.40 0.80 4.74
C VAL A 59 12.98 -0.41 3.99
N MET A 60 12.37 -0.80 2.87
CA MET A 60 12.92 -1.86 2.03
C MET A 60 14.32 -1.50 1.50
N ALA A 61 14.50 -0.27 1.02
CA ALA A 61 15.77 0.19 0.46
C ALA A 61 16.85 0.44 1.52
N THR A 62 16.48 0.92 2.71
CA THR A 62 17.43 1.39 3.73
C THR A 62 17.70 0.40 4.85
N SER A 63 16.83 -0.60 5.05
CA SER A 63 17.00 -1.59 6.12
C SER A 63 16.98 -3.02 5.58
N VAL A 64 15.91 -3.45 4.91
CA VAL A 64 15.72 -4.86 4.56
C VAL A 64 16.73 -5.36 3.53
N ILE A 65 16.98 -4.60 2.45
CA ILE A 65 17.97 -4.97 1.44
C ILE A 65 19.40 -4.93 2.00
N PRO A 66 19.83 -3.86 2.70
CA PRO A 66 21.14 -3.82 3.35
C PRO A 66 21.36 -4.98 4.34
N ASP A 67 20.37 -5.31 5.17
CA ASP A 67 20.46 -6.42 6.12
C ASP A 67 20.65 -7.76 5.40
N TYR A 68 19.90 -8.00 4.32
CA TYR A 68 20.09 -9.17 3.48
C TYR A 68 21.51 -9.24 2.90
N LEU A 69 22.03 -8.14 2.36
CA LEU A 69 23.38 -8.09 1.80
C LEU A 69 24.45 -8.31 2.88
N ALA A 70 24.25 -7.77 4.09
CA ALA A 70 25.15 -7.99 5.20
C ALA A 70 25.21 -9.48 5.57
N VAL A 71 24.05 -10.16 5.64
CA VAL A 71 23.96 -11.60 5.96
C VAL A 71 24.60 -12.46 4.86
N VAL A 72 24.36 -12.14 3.58
CA VAL A 72 24.92 -12.91 2.46
C VAL A 72 26.43 -12.69 2.29
N ASN A 73 26.98 -11.57 2.77
CA ASN A 73 28.41 -11.30 2.71
C ASN A 73 29.18 -11.67 4.00
N LEU A 74 28.53 -12.30 4.99
CA LEU A 74 29.22 -12.74 6.21
C LEU A 74 30.39 -13.69 5.89
N PRO A 75 31.60 -13.44 6.42
CA PRO A 75 32.75 -14.30 6.21
C PRO A 75 32.58 -15.67 6.88
N MET A 76 33.08 -16.72 6.21
CA MET A 76 33.00 -18.12 6.65
C MET A 76 33.64 -18.40 8.02
N SER A 77 34.52 -17.52 8.49
CA SER A 77 35.20 -17.61 9.78
C SER A 77 34.38 -17.07 10.97
N ASN A 78 33.22 -16.46 10.73
CA ASN A 78 32.43 -15.84 11.79
C ASN A 78 31.55 -16.91 12.51
N PRO A 79 31.50 -16.98 13.85
CA PRO A 79 30.64 -17.92 14.57
C PRO A 79 29.13 -17.75 14.29
N LEU A 80 28.69 -16.60 13.75
CA LEU A 80 27.34 -16.40 13.24
C LEU A 80 27.08 -17.15 11.91
N TYR A 81 28.13 -17.52 11.18
CA TYR A 81 28.07 -18.23 9.90
C TYR A 81 27.55 -19.67 10.06
N THR A 82 27.79 -20.32 11.20
CA THR A 82 27.33 -21.70 11.48
C THR A 82 25.80 -21.79 11.46
N LYS A 83 25.09 -20.73 11.88
CA LYS A 83 23.62 -20.63 11.74
C LYS A 83 23.18 -20.36 10.31
N ARG A 84 23.98 -19.61 9.53
CA ARG A 84 23.72 -19.35 8.11
C ARG A 84 23.80 -20.60 7.25
N GLN A 85 24.75 -21.52 7.51
CA GLN A 85 24.89 -22.76 6.73
C GLN A 85 23.63 -23.64 6.70
N GLN A 86 22.75 -23.50 7.69
CA GLN A 86 21.48 -24.25 7.74
C GLN A 86 20.41 -23.69 6.79
N LEU A 87 20.63 -22.50 6.21
CA LEU A 87 19.67 -21.83 5.34
C LEU A 87 20.28 -21.60 3.95
N SER A 88 19.57 -22.06 2.92
CA SER A 88 19.90 -21.75 1.53
C SER A 88 19.86 -20.24 1.28
N THR A 89 20.78 -19.71 0.47
CA THR A 89 20.76 -18.31 0.01
C THR A 89 19.40 -17.95 -0.62
N ALA A 90 18.74 -18.91 -1.27
CA ALA A 90 17.40 -18.71 -1.82
C ALA A 90 16.33 -18.49 -0.74
N ALA A 91 16.44 -19.17 0.40
CA ALA A 91 15.54 -18.98 1.54
C ALA A 91 15.74 -17.60 2.18
N LEU A 92 16.99 -17.11 2.26
CA LEU A 92 17.31 -15.77 2.75
C LEU A 92 16.83 -14.67 1.78
N ALA A 93 16.88 -14.93 0.47
CA ALA A 93 16.45 -13.99 -0.56
C ALA A 93 14.91 -13.88 -0.67
N PHE A 94 14.15 -14.84 -0.13
CA PHE A 94 12.69 -14.85 -0.23
C PHE A 94 12.05 -13.58 0.34
N CYS A 95 12.37 -13.22 1.59
CA CYS A 95 11.82 -12.03 2.25
C CYS A 95 12.12 -10.72 1.49
N PRO A 96 13.38 -10.39 1.12
CA PRO A 96 13.64 -9.15 0.38
C PRO A 96 13.02 -9.14 -1.01
N ILE A 97 12.99 -10.26 -1.74
CA ILE A 97 12.34 -10.34 -3.06
C ILE A 97 10.83 -10.06 -2.93
N VAL A 98 10.15 -10.76 -2.03
CA VAL A 98 8.71 -10.58 -1.80
C VAL A 98 8.41 -9.17 -1.32
N GLY A 99 9.23 -8.63 -0.41
CA GLY A 99 9.12 -7.25 0.06
C GLY A 99 9.26 -6.22 -1.07
N CYS A 100 10.22 -6.40 -1.98
CA CYS A 100 10.39 -5.55 -3.15
C CYS A 100 9.19 -5.62 -4.10
N LEU A 101 8.67 -6.82 -4.38
CA LEU A 101 7.46 -7.00 -5.20
C LEU A 101 6.25 -6.30 -4.56
N PHE A 102 6.08 -6.43 -3.24
CA PHE A 102 5.03 -5.70 -2.53
C PHE A 102 5.25 -4.20 -2.57
N ALA A 103 6.48 -3.70 -2.50
CA ALA A 103 6.77 -2.26 -2.55
C ALA A 103 6.36 -1.68 -3.92
N LEU A 104 6.73 -2.38 -5.00
CA LEU A 104 6.30 -2.03 -6.36
C LEU A 104 4.77 -2.07 -6.50
N LEU A 105 4.13 -3.10 -5.92
CA LEU A 105 2.69 -3.20 -5.90
C LEU A 105 2.05 -2.01 -5.16
N GLN A 106 2.57 -1.61 -4.00
CA GLN A 106 2.05 -0.44 -3.27
C GLN A 106 2.19 0.84 -4.09
N ILE A 107 3.31 1.03 -4.81
CA ILE A 107 3.50 2.18 -5.70
C ILE A 107 2.49 2.14 -6.86
N TYR A 108 2.25 0.98 -7.45
CA TYR A 108 1.25 0.84 -8.50
C TYR A 108 -0.16 1.26 -8.04
N TRP A 109 -0.57 0.78 -6.86
CA TRP A 109 -1.84 1.16 -6.25
C TRP A 109 -1.89 2.65 -5.88
N ALA A 110 -0.77 3.23 -5.44
CA ALA A 110 -0.67 4.66 -5.20
C ALA A 110 -1.01 5.45 -6.48
N VAL A 111 -0.45 5.07 -7.63
CA VAL A 111 -0.77 5.71 -8.92
C VAL A 111 -2.27 5.59 -9.24
N LEU A 112 -2.88 4.42 -9.02
CA LEU A 112 -4.33 4.23 -9.23
C LEU A 112 -5.18 5.11 -8.31
N LEU A 113 -4.80 5.23 -7.05
CA LEU A 113 -5.47 6.09 -6.08
C LEU A 113 -5.34 7.56 -6.46
N THR A 114 -4.13 8.02 -6.83
CA THR A 114 -3.92 9.40 -7.30
C THR A 114 -4.76 9.69 -8.53
N ARG A 115 -4.86 8.76 -9.49
CA ARG A 115 -5.73 8.93 -10.66
C ARG A 115 -7.20 9.03 -10.29
N SER A 116 -7.65 8.26 -9.31
CA SER A 116 -9.03 8.29 -8.83
C SER A 116 -9.35 9.62 -8.13
N VAL A 117 -8.44 10.11 -7.29
CA VAL A 117 -8.56 11.43 -6.64
C VAL A 117 -8.50 12.55 -7.68
N ALA A 118 -7.58 12.48 -8.64
CA ALA A 118 -7.43 13.48 -9.69
C ALA A 118 -8.70 13.58 -10.57
N LYS A 119 -9.34 12.45 -10.91
CA LYS A 119 -10.63 12.46 -11.63
C LYS A 119 -11.74 13.12 -10.82
N LEU A 120 -11.74 12.94 -9.50
CA LEU A 120 -12.69 13.56 -8.59
C LEU A 120 -12.50 15.08 -8.52
N LEU A 121 -11.25 15.55 -8.50
CA LEU A 121 -10.90 16.97 -8.39
C LEU A 121 -10.99 17.73 -9.73
N LEU A 122 -10.56 17.12 -10.83
CA LEU A 122 -10.49 17.76 -12.16
C LEU A 122 -11.77 17.55 -12.99
N GLY A 123 -12.71 16.74 -12.49
CA GLY A 123 -13.87 16.29 -13.25
C GLY A 123 -13.52 15.25 -14.32
N GLU A 124 -14.51 14.49 -14.78
CA GLU A 124 -14.26 13.55 -15.88
C GLU A 124 -13.93 14.32 -17.17
N PRO A 125 -12.82 14.00 -17.87
CA PRO A 125 -12.63 14.52 -19.22
C PRO A 125 -13.82 14.04 -20.06
N LYS A 126 -14.59 14.98 -20.60
CA LYS A 126 -15.72 14.70 -21.50
C LYS A 126 -15.24 13.70 -22.55
N LYS A 127 -15.67 12.43 -22.44
CA LYS A 127 -15.46 11.45 -23.51
C LYS A 127 -16.12 12.02 -24.76
N GLY A 128 -15.30 12.53 -25.67
CA GLY A 128 -15.76 12.96 -26.98
C GLY A 128 -16.53 11.80 -27.60
N LYS A 129 -17.82 12.01 -27.86
CA LYS A 129 -18.60 11.10 -28.69
C LYS A 129 -17.82 10.94 -30.00
N LYS A 130 -17.24 9.76 -30.23
CA LYS A 130 -16.87 9.38 -31.59
C LYS A 130 -18.17 9.39 -32.38
N LYS A 131 -18.31 10.40 -33.25
CA LYS A 131 -19.29 10.40 -34.33
C LYS A 131 -18.89 9.34 -35.35
#